data_AF-A0A9W8RAQ9-F1
#
_entry.id   AF-A0A9W8RAQ9-F1
#
_cell.length_a   1.000
_cell.length_b   1.000
_cell.length_c   1.000
_cell.angle_alpha   90.00
_cell.angle_beta   90.00
_cell.angle_gamma   90.00
#
_symmetry.space_group_name_H-M   'P 1'
#
loop_
_entity.id
_entity.type
_entity.pdbx_description
1 polymer ?
#
loop_
_entity_poly.entity_id
_entity_poly.type
_entity_poly.pdbx_seq_one_letter_code
_entity_poly.pdbx_strand_id
1 'polypeptide(L)' 'MTSTIRVDHTHWACPLPLQGWPGVKCDQGNEMSAEYCKNCKKKRAVKAKALNRNGDKIGKLIEITATGEELWDYD' A
#
# COMPACT_ATOMS: atom_id res chain seq x y z
N MET A 1 -7.39 1.61 13.46
CA MET A 1 -6.05 1.88 12.89
C MET A 1 -4.95 1.41 13.82
N THR A 2 -3.85 0.90 13.26
CA THR A 2 -2.69 0.40 14.02
C THR A 2 -1.41 0.53 13.17
N SER A 3 -0.27 0.77 13.82
CA SER A 3 1.05 0.64 13.17
C SER A 3 1.59 -0.78 13.17
N THR A 4 0.95 -1.70 13.91
CA THR A 4 1.32 -3.11 13.90
C THR A 4 0.84 -3.75 12.59
N ILE A 5 1.79 -4.30 11.83
CA ILE A 5 1.47 -5.05 10.61
C ILE A 5 0.87 -6.41 11.00
N ARG A 6 -0.34 -6.71 10.52
CA ARG A 6 -0.97 -8.02 10.73
C ARG A 6 -0.19 -9.11 9.99
N VAL A 7 -0.21 -10.33 10.52
CA VAL A 7 0.48 -11.49 9.92
C VAL A 7 0.01 -11.81 8.50
N ASP A 8 -1.24 -11.53 8.18
CA ASP A 8 -1.83 -11.76 6.86
C ASP A 8 -1.59 -10.60 5.88
N HIS A 9 -1.07 -9.46 6.33
CA HIS A 9 -0.70 -8.33 5.48
C HIS A 9 0.70 -8.53 4.87
N THR A 10 0.73 -9.26 3.76
CA THR A 10 1.98 -9.66 3.09
C THR A 10 2.34 -8.78 1.90
N HIS A 11 1.38 -8.01 1.36
CA HIS A 11 1.58 -7.18 0.18
C HIS A 11 0.82 -5.85 0.30
N TRP A 12 1.23 -4.86 -0.49
CA TRP A 12 0.49 -3.60 -0.66
C TRP A 12 0.31 -3.24 -2.12
N ALA A 13 -0.84 -2.65 -2.45
CA ALA A 13 -1.11 -2.14 -3.80
C ALA A 13 -0.83 -0.63 -3.89
N CYS A 14 -0.12 -0.21 -4.94
CA CYS A 14 0.23 1.19 -5.15
C CYS A 14 -1.01 2.07 -5.42
N PRO A 15 -1.25 3.12 -4.61
CA PRO A 15 -2.44 3.96 -4.75
C PRO A 15 -2.30 5.08 -5.79
N LEU A 16 -1.07 5.31 -6.27
CA LEU A 16 -0.76 6.45 -7.11
C LEU A 16 -1.24 6.22 -8.55
N PRO A 17 -1.48 7.30 -9.32
CA PRO A 17 -1.83 7.17 -10.73
C PRO A 17 -0.78 6.39 -11.53
N LEU A 18 -1.22 5.62 -12.52
CA LEU A 18 -0.34 4.99 -13.48
C LEU A 18 0.18 6.05 -14.46
N GLN A 19 1.50 6.17 -14.56
CA GLN A 19 2.13 7.17 -15.42
C GLN A 19 1.75 6.91 -16.90
N GLY A 20 1.28 7.95 -17.58
CA GLY A 20 0.81 7.86 -18.97
C GLY A 20 -0.67 7.46 -19.13
N TRP A 21 -1.38 7.14 -18.05
CA TRP A 21 -2.79 6.70 -18.09
C TRP A 21 -3.64 7.51 -17.10
N PRO A 22 -4.08 8.73 -17.47
CA PRO A 22 -4.90 9.57 -16.60
C PRO A 22 -6.16 8.85 -16.13
N GLY A 23 -6.48 8.95 -14.84
CA GLY A 23 -7.65 8.31 -14.24
C GLY A 23 -7.46 6.84 -13.85
N VAL A 24 -6.35 6.20 -14.27
CA VAL A 24 -6.04 4.81 -13.91
C VAL A 24 -5.05 4.79 -12.75
N LYS A 25 -5.31 3.98 -11.73
CA LYS A 25 -4.37 3.75 -10.63
C LYS A 25 -3.30 2.75 -11.05
N CYS A 26 -2.11 2.87 -10.48
CA CYS A 26 -1.03 1.91 -10.68
C CYS A 26 -1.44 0.53 -10.20
N ASP A 27 -2.00 0.42 -8.98
CA ASP A 27 -2.53 -0.80 -8.36
C ASP A 27 -1.56 -2.02 -8.36
N GLN A 28 -0.29 -1.80 -8.72
CA GLN A 28 0.77 -2.80 -8.66
C GLN A 28 0.88 -3.33 -7.23
N GLY A 29 0.73 -4.64 -7.08
CA GLY A 29 1.05 -5.36 -5.85
C GLY A 29 2.56 -5.41 -5.64
N ASN A 30 2.99 -5.11 -4.43
CA ASN A 30 4.38 -5.15 -3.99
C ASN A 30 4.44 -5.90 -2.65
N GLU A 31 5.55 -6.56 -2.36
CA GLU A 31 5.78 -7.17 -1.05
C GLU A 31 5.72 -6.10 0.05
N MET A 32 5.25 -6.49 1.24
CA MET A 32 5.15 -5.56 2.37
C MET A 32 6.50 -5.04 2.86
N SER A 33 7.58 -5.76 2.59
CA SER A 33 8.97 -5.30 2.82
C SER A 33 9.43 -4.21 1.84
N ALA A 34 8.77 -4.08 0.68
CA ALA A 34 9.17 -3.10 -0.33
C ALA A 34 8.59 -1.72 -0.02
N GLU A 35 9.48 -0.74 0.23
CA GLU A 35 9.07 0.66 0.43
C GLU A 35 8.64 1.36 -0.86
N TYR A 36 9.15 0.91 -2.02
CA TYR A 36 8.93 1.53 -3.32
C TYR A 36 8.15 0.60 -4.26
N CYS A 37 7.23 1.18 -5.03
CA CYS A 37 6.49 0.44 -6.03
C CYS A 37 7.42 -0.03 -7.15
N LYS A 38 7.38 -1.34 -7.47
CA LYS A 38 8.19 -1.95 -8.54
C LYS A 38 7.87 -1.37 -9.93
N ASN A 39 6.65 -0.89 -10.15
CA ASN A 39 6.21 -0.28 -11.40
C ASN A 39 6.53 1.22 -11.46
N CYS A 40 5.86 2.06 -10.67
CA CYS A 40 6.00 3.52 -10.78
C CYS A 40 7.20 4.13 -10.02
N LYS A 41 7.99 3.31 -9.30
CA LYS A 41 9.18 3.72 -8.52
C LYS A 41 8.94 4.76 -7.43
N LYS A 42 7.67 5.03 -7.09
CA LYS A 42 7.30 5.93 -6.00
C LYS A 42 7.20 5.17 -4.67
N LYS A 43 7.50 5.87 -3.57
CA LYS A 43 7.36 5.34 -2.21
C LYS A 43 5.89 5.00 -1.93
N ARG A 44 5.66 4.00 -1.07
CA ARG A 44 4.33 3.69 -0.53
C ARG A 44 3.71 4.94 0.07
N ALA A 45 2.42 5.13 -0.19
CA ALA A 45 1.69 6.34 0.16
C ALA A 45 0.33 6.00 0.76
N VAL A 46 -0.24 6.98 1.46
CA VAL A 46 -1.61 6.91 1.97
C VAL A 46 -2.58 6.50 0.85
N LYS A 47 -3.60 5.71 1.22
CA LYS A 47 -4.55 4.99 0.36
C LYS A 47 -4.02 3.71 -0.29
N ALA A 48 -2.76 3.31 -0.03
CA ALA A 48 -2.28 1.98 -0.43
C ALA A 48 -3.21 0.91 0.13
N LYS A 49 -3.55 -0.10 -0.68
CA LYS A 49 -4.37 -1.23 -0.22
C LYS A 49 -3.48 -2.20 0.53
N ALA A 50 -3.89 -2.66 1.70
CA ALA A 50 -3.29 -3.80 2.36
C ALA A 50 -3.82 -5.06 1.70
N LEU A 51 -2.92 -5.93 1.25
CA LEU A 51 -3.26 -7.16 0.55
C LEU A 51 -2.72 -8.39 1.29
N ASN A 52 -3.49 -9.47 1.26
CA ASN A 52 -3.00 -10.77 1.70
C ASN A 52 -2.14 -11.46 0.62
N ARG A 53 -1.71 -12.70 0.88
CA ARG A 53 -0.85 -13.46 -0.06
C ARG A 53 -1.56 -13.82 -1.36
N ASN A 54 -2.89 -13.89 -1.35
CA ASN A 54 -3.72 -14.16 -2.52
C ASN A 54 -4.02 -12.90 -3.34
N GLY A 55 -3.67 -11.72 -2.82
CA GLY A 55 -4.01 -10.43 -3.44
C GLY A 55 -5.36 -9.87 -3.01
N ASP A 56 -6.05 -10.48 -2.04
CA ASP A 56 -7.31 -9.95 -1.52
C ASP A 56 -7.04 -8.70 -0.67
N LYS A 57 -7.87 -7.68 -0.83
CA LYS A 57 -7.82 -6.50 0.04
C LYS A 57 -8.27 -6.89 1.44
N ILE A 58 -7.45 -6.56 2.42
CA ILE A 58 -7.73 -6.76 3.86
C ILE A 58 -7.64 -5.46 4.66
N GLY A 59 -7.45 -4.32 3.99
CA GLY A 59 -7.31 -3.03 4.64
C GLY A 59 -6.71 -1.96 3.73
N LYS A 60 -6.26 -0.86 4.34
CA LYS A 60 -5.64 0.29 3.66
C LYS A 60 -4.72 1.09 4.58
N LEU A 61 -3.71 1.74 4.01
CA LEU A 61 -2.90 2.73 4.70
C LEU A 61 -3.69 4.03 4.78
N ILE A 62 -4.00 4.51 5.99
CA ILE A 62 -4.81 5.72 6.18
C ILE A 62 -3.97 6.95 6.52
N GLU A 63 -2.80 6.75 7.11
CA GLU A 63 -1.96 7.85 7.56
C GLU A 63 -0.48 7.42 7.57
N ILE A 64 0.40 8.37 7.30
CA ILE A 64 1.83 8.27 7.58
C ILE A 64 2.14 9.45 8.50
N THR A 65 2.58 9.18 9.72
CA THR A 65 2.83 10.22 10.71
C THR A 65 4.03 11.09 10.32
N ALA A 66 4.21 12.23 10.98
CA ALA A 66 5.37 13.11 10.75
C ALA A 66 6.73 12.41 10.98
N THR A 67 6.75 11.33 11.78
CA THR A 67 7.95 10.51 12.04
C THR A 67 8.14 9.38 11.03
N GLY A 68 7.21 9.21 10.08
CA GLY A 68 7.25 8.17 9.05
C GLY A 68 6.56 6.85 9.44
N GLU A 69 5.93 6.77 10.61
CA GLU A 69 5.17 5.58 11.02
C GLU A 69 3.89 5.43 10.17
N GLU A 70 3.65 4.23 9.64
CA GLU A 70 2.48 3.92 8.81
C GLU A 70 1.32 3.41 9.69
N LEU A 71 0.15 4.06 9.60
CA LEU A 71 -1.07 3.62 10.30
C LEU A 71 -2.05 2.96 9.33
N TRP A 72 -2.26 1.67 9.55
CA TRP A 72 -3.12 0.83 8.72
C TRP A 72 -4.50 0.63 9.36
N ASP A 73 -5.52 0.70 8.52
CA ASP A 73 -6.91 0.41 8.86
C ASP A 73 -7.30 -0.89 8.18
N TYR A 74 -7.44 -1.95 8.97
CA TYR A 74 -7.77 -3.28 8.48
C TYR A 74 -9.26 -3.53 8.53
N ASP A 75 -9.75 -4.30 7.55
CA ASP A 75 -11.13 -4.74 7.46
C ASP A 75 -11.42 -5.84 8.51
#